data_AF-A0A4R1Z4I7-F1
#
_entry.id   AF-A0A4R1Z4I7-F1
#
_cell.length_a   1.000
_cell.length_b   1.000
_cell.length_c   1.000
_cell.angle_alpha   90.00
_cell.angle_beta   90.00
_cell.angle_gamma   90.00
#
_symmetry.space_group_name_H-M   'P 1'
#
loop_
_entity.id
_entity.type
_entity.pdbx_description
1 polymer ?
#
loop_
_entity_poly.entity_id
_entity_poly.type
_entity_poly.pdbx_seq_one_letter_code
_entity_poly.pdbx_strand_id
1 'polypeptide(L)'
;MNRQDLTLNELMVFNSEMRSSEKSAAIAYLMLLGGHLGVHRFYLKRKKTAIFQLVLFLIATPAYILLSIASAAEQKALLIISTILFALPAAALFIWVIVDLFLISRMVKAYNKEVERDLIEQIIRYRQ
;
A
#
# COMPACT_ATOMS: atom_id res chain seq x y z
N MET A 1 -25.60 -0.32 -14.09
CA MET A 1 -26.45 -1.35 -13.44
C MET A 1 -25.98 -1.49 -12.01
N ASN A 2 -26.91 -1.72 -11.08
CA ASN A 2 -26.69 -1.64 -9.63
C ASN A 2 -27.09 -2.97 -8.97
N ARG A 3 -26.69 -3.18 -7.70
CA ARG A 3 -27.04 -4.39 -6.93
C ARG A 3 -28.55 -4.66 -6.86
N GLN A 4 -29.37 -3.64 -7.07
CA GLN A 4 -30.84 -3.71 -7.09
C GLN A 4 -31.40 -4.48 -8.29
N ASP A 5 -30.60 -4.69 -9.33
CA ASP A 5 -30.99 -5.41 -10.55
C ASP A 5 -30.82 -6.95 -10.42
N LEU A 6 -30.36 -7.43 -9.25
CA LEU A 6 -30.10 -8.84 -8.96
C LEU A 6 -31.31 -9.54 -8.33
N THR A 7 -31.54 -10.79 -8.71
CA THR A 7 -32.49 -11.69 -8.02
C THR A 7 -31.95 -12.06 -6.63
N LEU A 8 -32.82 -12.61 -5.76
CA LEU A 8 -32.41 -13.02 -4.40
C LEU A 8 -31.27 -14.03 -4.38
N ASN A 9 -31.29 -15.01 -5.28
CA ASN A 9 -30.25 -16.03 -5.38
C ASN A 9 -28.91 -15.40 -5.82
N GLU A 10 -28.94 -14.54 -6.83
CA GLU A 10 -27.76 -13.81 -7.30
C GLU A 10 -27.21 -12.85 -6.24
N LEU A 11 -28.08 -12.17 -5.49
CA LEU A 11 -27.68 -11.29 -4.39
C LEU A 11 -27.01 -12.08 -3.25
N MET A 12 -27.50 -13.28 -2.96
CA MET A 12 -26.89 -14.16 -1.96
C MET A 12 -25.48 -14.59 -2.39
N VAL A 13 -25.31 -15.01 -3.65
CA VAL A 13 -23.99 -15.35 -4.23
C VAL A 13 -23.08 -14.13 -4.22
N PHE A 14 -23.56 -12.98 -4.72
CA PHE A 14 -22.84 -11.71 -4.72
C PHE A 14 -22.33 -11.33 -3.32
N ASN A 15 -23.20 -11.35 -2.30
CA ASN A 15 -22.82 -10.99 -0.93
C ASN A 15 -21.78 -11.97 -0.35
N SER A 16 -21.84 -13.25 -0.71
CA SER A 16 -20.86 -14.23 -0.27
C SER A 16 -19.47 -13.99 -0.90
N GLU A 17 -19.43 -13.70 -2.19
CA GLU A 17 -18.22 -13.37 -2.97
C GLU A 17 -17.62 -12.02 -2.55
N MET A 18 -18.49 -11.02 -2.33
CA MET A 18 -18.06 -9.69 -1.90
C MET A 18 -17.40 -9.75 -0.52
N ARG A 19 -17.99 -10.50 0.42
CA ARG A 19 -17.44 -10.66 1.79
C ARG A 19 -16.08 -11.36 1.80
N SER A 20 -15.82 -12.28 0.86
CA SER A 20 -14.53 -12.96 0.76
C SER A 20 -13.47 -12.12 0.03
N SER A 21 -13.90 -11.27 -0.91
CA SER A 21 -13.00 -10.53 -1.80
C SER A 21 -12.64 -9.12 -1.31
N GLU A 22 -13.48 -8.53 -0.45
CA GLU A 22 -13.25 -7.19 0.08
C GLU A 22 -11.97 -7.05 0.89
N LYS A 23 -11.45 -5.83 0.95
CA LYS A 23 -10.29 -5.47 1.77
C LYS A 23 -10.75 -4.65 2.97
N SER A 24 -10.19 -4.99 4.13
CA SER A 24 -10.47 -4.30 5.39
C SER A 24 -9.56 -3.08 5.54
N ALA A 25 -10.15 -1.93 5.85
CA ALA A 25 -9.40 -0.73 6.17
C ALA A 25 -8.55 -0.92 7.43
N ALA A 26 -9.08 -1.60 8.46
CA ALA A 26 -8.35 -1.85 9.70
C ALA A 26 -7.08 -2.67 9.45
N ILE A 27 -7.14 -3.70 8.61
CA ILE A 27 -5.96 -4.49 8.23
C ILE A 27 -4.96 -3.64 7.45
N ALA A 28 -5.43 -2.79 6.52
CA ALA A 28 -4.56 -1.89 5.79
C ALA A 28 -3.86 -0.87 6.71
N TYR A 29 -4.55 -0.35 7.73
CA TYR A 29 -3.95 0.50 8.76
C TYR A 29 -2.97 -0.25 9.67
N LEU A 30 -3.26 -1.50 10.04
CA LEU A 30 -2.31 -2.33 10.78
C LEU A 30 -1.01 -2.54 9.98
N MET A 31 -1.13 -2.77 8.66
CA MET A 31 0.03 -2.89 7.77
C MET A 31 0.82 -1.59 7.62
N LEU A 32 0.23 -0.42 7.90
CA LEU A 32 0.93 0.85 7.90
C LEU A 32 2.01 0.95 8.99
N LEU A 33 1.94 0.11 10.04
CA LEU A 33 3.03 0.01 11.03
C LEU A 33 4.34 -0.48 10.39
N GLY A 34 4.24 -1.35 9.38
CA GLY A 34 5.34 -1.71 8.48
C GLY A 34 5.47 -0.78 7.27
N GLY A 35 4.94 0.44 7.36
CA GLY A 35 4.61 1.31 6.23
C GLY A 35 5.78 1.62 5.31
N HIS A 36 7.00 1.75 5.85
CA HIS A 36 8.21 2.00 5.05
C HIS A 36 8.49 0.92 4.00
N LEU A 37 8.02 -0.32 4.22
CA LEU A 37 8.16 -1.42 3.27
C LEU A 37 7.08 -1.39 2.16
N GLY A 38 5.99 -0.63 2.33
CA GLY A 38 4.88 -0.57 1.37
C GLY A 38 3.90 -1.75 1.42
N VAL A 39 3.86 -2.51 2.51
CA VAL A 39 3.03 -3.73 2.66
C VAL A 39 1.53 -3.44 2.50
N HIS A 40 1.04 -2.34 3.06
CA HIS A 40 -0.35 -1.89 2.92
C HIS A 40 -0.75 -1.66 1.46
N ARG A 41 0.18 -1.18 0.62
CA ARG A 41 -0.06 -1.00 -0.84
C ARG A 41 -0.04 -2.33 -1.59
N PHE A 42 0.78 -3.30 -1.19
CA PHE A 42 0.74 -4.66 -1.75
C PHE A 42 -0.59 -5.36 -1.43
N TYR A 43 -1.09 -5.21 -0.21
CA TYR A 43 -2.40 -5.74 0.21
C TYR A 43 -3.55 -5.19 -0.64
N LEU A 44 -3.52 -3.88 -0.94
CA LEU A 44 -4.49 -3.19 -1.80
C LEU A 44 -4.18 -3.35 -3.31
N LYS A 45 -3.33 -4.32 -3.68
CA LYS A 45 -2.94 -4.65 -5.06
C LYS A 45 -2.33 -3.49 -5.87
N ARG A 46 -1.86 -2.42 -5.23
CA ARG A 46 -1.21 -1.27 -5.88
C ARG A 46 0.30 -1.51 -6.09
N LYS A 47 0.61 -2.59 -6.83
CA LYS A 47 1.97 -3.14 -6.99
C LYS A 47 3.02 -2.11 -7.40
N LYS A 48 2.71 -1.26 -8.38
CA LYS A 48 3.65 -0.23 -8.89
C LYS A 48 4.17 0.66 -7.76
N THR A 49 3.26 1.31 -7.04
CA THR A 49 3.63 2.21 -5.93
C THR A 49 4.24 1.48 -4.74
N ALA A 50 3.82 0.24 -4.49
CA ALA A 50 4.40 -0.57 -3.43
C ALA A 50 5.87 -0.93 -3.72
N ILE A 51 6.17 -1.28 -4.98
CA ILE A 51 7.54 -1.55 -5.43
C ILE A 51 8.39 -0.28 -5.33
N PHE A 52 7.89 0.90 -5.74
CA PHE A 52 8.61 2.15 -5.59
C PHE A 52 8.99 2.44 -4.13
N GLN A 53 8.05 2.24 -3.21
CA GLN A 53 8.28 2.43 -1.77
C GLN A 53 9.31 1.44 -1.22
N LEU A 54 9.23 0.17 -1.62
CA LEU A 54 10.19 -0.86 -1.23
C LEU A 54 11.60 -0.57 -1.76
N VAL A 55 11.73 -0.17 -3.03
CA VAL A 55 13.04 0.18 -3.62
C VAL A 55 13.65 1.37 -2.90
N LEU A 56 12.85 2.41 -2.60
CA LEU A 56 13.33 3.58 -1.87
C LEU A 56 13.80 3.20 -0.45
N PHE A 57 13.09 2.31 0.23
CA PHE A 57 13.53 1.76 1.53
C PHE A 57 14.84 0.98 1.40
N LEU A 58 14.96 0.07 0.43
CA LEU A 58 16.18 -0.71 0.21
C LEU A 58 17.38 0.18 -0.14
N ILE A 59 17.20 1.28 -0.86
CA ILE A 59 18.27 2.26 -1.14
C ILE A 59 18.66 3.04 0.12
N ALA A 60 17.69 3.39 0.97
CA ALA A 60 17.94 4.11 2.22
C ALA A 60 18.72 3.26 3.24
N THR A 61 18.50 1.93 3.26
CA THR A 61 19.12 1.05 4.27
C THR A 61 20.66 1.01 4.25
N PRO A 62 21.36 0.85 3.10
CA PRO A 62 22.83 0.99 3.04
C PRO A 62 23.34 2.35 3.49
N ALA A 63 22.60 3.43 3.25
CA ALA A 63 23.01 4.77 3.65
C ALA A 63 23.11 4.90 5.19
N TYR A 64 22.23 4.20 5.93
CA TYR A 64 22.30 4.13 7.40
C TYR A 64 23.55 3.38 7.90
N ILE A 65 23.90 2.27 7.25
CA ILE A 65 25.11 1.51 7.58
C ILE A 65 26.35 2.36 7.29
N LEU A 66 26.37 3.04 6.15
CA LEU A 66 27.47 3.92 5.76
C LEU A 66 27.64 5.08 6.75
N LEU A 67 26.55 5.70 7.19
CA LEU A 67 26.58 6.74 8.23
C LEU A 67 27.18 6.22 9.54
N SER A 68 26.79 5.01 9.96
CA SER A 68 27.30 4.38 11.18
C SER A 68 28.82 4.16 11.11
N ILE A 69 29.32 3.61 10.00
CA ILE A 69 30.76 3.43 9.76
C ILE A 69 31.48 4.78 9.70
N ALA A 70 30.90 5.77 9.03
CA ALA A 70 31.49 7.10 8.89
C ALA A 70 31.64 7.81 10.23
N SER A 71 30.67 7.64 11.13
CA SER A 71 30.74 8.18 12.49
C SER A 71 31.89 7.58 13.30
N ALA A 72 32.14 6.28 13.16
CA ALA A 72 33.22 5.58 13.85
C ALA A 72 34.62 5.92 13.29
N ALA A 73 34.72 6.26 12.00
CA ALA A 73 35.99 6.61 11.36
C ALA A 73 36.44 8.06 11.59
N GLU A 74 35.62 8.88 12.27
CA GLU A 74 35.85 10.32 12.53
C GLU A 74 36.17 11.17 11.27
N GLN A 75 35.86 10.67 10.08
CA GLN A 75 36.10 11.37 8.82
C GLN A 75 34.98 12.36 8.50
N LYS A 76 35.25 13.65 8.70
CA LYS A 76 34.25 14.74 8.52
C LYS A 76 33.58 14.74 7.14
N ALA A 77 34.32 14.55 6.06
CA ALA A 77 33.77 14.58 4.70
C ALA A 77 32.80 13.41 4.44
N LEU A 78 33.17 12.20 4.85
CA LEU A 78 32.34 11.00 4.72
C LEU A 78 31.06 11.10 5.56
N LEU A 79 31.15 11.72 6.73
CA LEU A 79 30.01 11.94 7.63
C LEU A 79 28.97 12.90 7.03
N ILE A 80 29.40 14.01 6.42
CA ILE A 80 28.49 14.95 5.75
C ILE A 80 27.78 14.28 4.57
N ILE A 81 28.53 13.58 3.70
CA ILE A 81 27.98 12.93 2.52
C ILE A 81 26.97 11.83 2.91
N SER A 82 27.33 10.97 3.85
CA SER A 82 26.45 9.89 4.32
C SER A 82 25.20 10.40 5.02
N THR A 83 25.30 11.51 5.77
CA THR A 83 24.15 12.16 6.41
C THR A 83 23.15 12.68 5.37
N ILE A 84 23.61 13.37 4.33
CA ILE A 84 22.73 13.88 3.26
C ILE A 84 22.07 12.72 2.51
N LEU A 85 22.87 11.69 2.17
CA LEU A 85 22.39 10.51 1.44
C LEU A 85 21.35 9.72 2.23
N PHE A 86 21.44 9.70 3.56
CA PHE A 86 20.45 9.07 4.44
C PHE A 86 19.20 9.95 4.67
N ALA A 87 19.40 11.25 4.95
CA ALA A 87 18.33 12.14 5.36
C ALA A 87 17.27 12.36 4.27
N LEU A 88 17.68 12.49 3.00
CA LEU A 88 16.75 12.76 1.91
C LEU A 88 15.75 11.60 1.66
N PRO A 89 16.18 10.34 1.47
CA PRO A 89 15.25 9.21 1.34
C PRO A 89 14.43 8.96 2.59
N ALA A 90 15.02 9.13 3.79
CA ALA A 90 14.31 8.94 5.05
C ALA A 90 13.16 9.95 5.21
N ALA A 91 13.41 11.23 4.92
CA ALA A 91 12.38 12.26 4.94
C ALA A 91 11.29 11.98 3.90
N ALA A 92 11.66 11.57 2.68
CA ALA A 92 10.71 11.22 1.64
C ALA A 92 9.81 10.04 2.04
N LEU A 93 10.36 8.97 2.60
CA LEU A 93 9.59 7.83 3.11
C LEU A 93 8.69 8.20 4.29
N PHE A 94 9.18 9.04 5.19
CA PHE A 94 8.41 9.50 6.34
C PHE A 94 7.18 10.32 5.91
N ILE A 95 7.37 11.29 5.02
CA ILE A 95 6.27 12.07 4.44
C ILE A 95 5.31 11.14 3.70
N TRP A 96 5.82 10.18 2.93
CA TRP A 96 4.99 9.23 2.20
C TRP A 96 4.08 8.42 3.14
N VAL A 97 4.60 7.88 4.25
CA VAL A 97 3.80 7.14 5.24
C VAL A 97 2.70 7.99 5.84
N ILE A 98 2.97 9.28 6.13
CA ILE A 98 1.96 10.23 6.61
C ILE A 98 0.87 10.44 5.54
N VAL A 99 1.25 10.66 4.29
CA VAL A 99 0.30 10.79 3.18
C VAL A 99 -0.55 9.51 3.05
N ASP A 100 0.06 8.34 3.26
CA ASP A 100 -0.64 7.05 3.20
C ASP A 100 -1.67 6.86 4.31
N LEU A 101 -1.47 7.45 5.49
CA LEU A 101 -2.47 7.45 6.56
C LEU A 101 -3.83 7.98 6.05
N PHE A 102 -3.80 9.04 5.24
CA PHE A 102 -5.00 9.63 4.64
C PHE A 102 -5.45 8.88 3.38
N LEU A 103 -4.52 8.38 2.57
CA LEU A 103 -4.85 7.69 1.32
C LEU A 103 -5.43 6.29 1.52
N ILE A 104 -5.10 5.56 2.60
CA ILE A 104 -5.57 4.19 2.82
C ILE A 104 -7.09 4.08 2.76
N SER A 105 -7.79 4.97 3.46
CA SER A 105 -9.26 4.99 3.45
C SER A 105 -9.83 5.15 2.03
N ARG A 106 -9.20 5.98 1.20
CA ARG A 106 -9.60 6.16 -0.21
C ARG A 106 -9.27 4.94 -1.05
N MET A 107 -8.08 4.34 -0.87
CA MET A 107 -7.62 3.18 -1.64
C MET A 107 -8.47 1.94 -1.37
N VAL A 108 -8.83 1.70 -0.11
CA VAL A 108 -9.70 0.58 0.28
C VAL A 108 -11.08 0.72 -0.36
N LYS A 109 -11.69 1.91 -0.27
CA LYS A 109 -13.00 2.18 -0.88
C LYS A 109 -12.95 2.02 -2.41
N ALA A 110 -11.89 2.51 -3.06
CA ALA A 110 -11.71 2.37 -4.49
C ALA A 110 -11.59 0.90 -4.91
N TYR A 111 -10.78 0.11 -4.19
CA TYR A 111 -10.61 -1.32 -4.45
C TYR A 111 -11.92 -2.10 -4.25
N ASN A 112 -12.60 -1.91 -3.12
CA ASN A 112 -13.85 -2.63 -2.85
C ASN A 112 -14.95 -2.27 -3.86
N LYS A 113 -14.98 -1.02 -4.34
CA LYS A 113 -15.91 -0.59 -5.39
C LYS A 113 -15.61 -1.23 -6.75
N GLU A 114 -14.34 -1.41 -7.08
CA GLU A 114 -13.91 -2.11 -8.29
C GLU A 114 -14.31 -3.59 -8.24
N VAL A 115 -14.02 -4.27 -7.13
CA VAL A 115 -14.45 -5.67 -6.90
C VAL A 115 -15.96 -5.81 -6.99
N GLU A 116 -16.72 -4.91 -6.37
CA GLU A 116 -18.18 -4.90 -6.46
C GLU A 116 -18.68 -4.84 -7.90
N ARG A 117 -18.13 -3.92 -8.71
CA ARG A 117 -18.52 -3.77 -10.11
C ARG A 117 -18.21 -5.04 -10.90
N ASP A 118 -17.01 -5.57 -10.73
CA ASP A 118 -16.54 -6.74 -11.47
C ASP A 118 -17.36 -8.01 -11.12
N LEU A 119 -17.80 -8.15 -9.87
CA LEU A 119 -18.70 -9.24 -9.45
C LEU A 119 -20.10 -9.10 -10.05
N ILE A 120 -20.67 -7.89 -10.07
CA ILE A 120 -21.98 -7.63 -10.70
C ILE A 120 -21.92 -7.96 -12.19
N GLU A 121 -20.87 -7.52 -12.89
CA GLU A 121 -20.67 -7.81 -14.31
C GLU A 121 -20.55 -9.31 -14.58
N GLN A 122 -19.85 -10.06 -13.73
CA GLN A 122 -19.73 -11.51 -13.85
C GLN A 122 -21.07 -12.22 -13.68
N ILE A 123 -21.83 -11.90 -12.63
CA ILE A 123 -23.14 -12.52 -12.37
C ILE A 123 -24.11 -12.28 -13.53
N ILE A 124 -24.17 -11.05 -14.05
CA ILE A 124 -25.03 -10.71 -15.19
C ILE A 124 -24.60 -11.47 -16.45
N ARG A 125 -23.29 -11.61 -16.69
CA ARG A 125 -22.79 -12.39 -17.83
C ARG A 125 -23.24 -13.85 -17.77
N TYR A 126 -23.32 -14.45 -16.58
CA TYR A 126 -23.81 -15.83 -16.40
C TYR A 126 -25.33 -15.97 -16.41
N ARG A 127 -26.07 -14.86 -16.36
CA ARG A 127 -27.54 -14.84 -16.50
C ARG A 127 -27.98 -15.02 -17.96
N GLN A 128 -27.12 -14.65 -18.91
CA GLN A 128 -27.35 -14.77 -20.36
C GLN A 128 -26.95 -16.15 -20.86
#